data_AF-A0A7C2QW79-F1
#
_entry.id   AF-A0A7C2QW79-F1
#
_cell.length_a   1.000
_cell.length_b   1.000
_cell.length_c   1.000
_cell.angle_alpha   90.00
_cell.angle_beta   90.00
_cell.angle_gamma   90.00
#
_symmetry.space_group_name_H-M   'P 1'
#
loop_
_entity.id
_entity.type
_entity.pdbx_description
1 polymer ?
#
loop_
_entity_poly.entity_id
_entity_poly.type
_entity_poly.pdbx_seq_one_letter_code
_entity_poly.pdbx_strand_id
1 'polypeptide(L)'
;MRNARPLLIAVLPALILAAVSCRTIPLEEKDLAMRKTDKPQRPASTLAPTYLRCEYRVDPLGIDVLRPRLSWIVESPQRGQKQTAYRLLVASDRNHLKPGKSDLWDSGKVDSDETAPILYDGKPLESRMQCYWKVRVWDKDGKASDWSEPALWTMGLLAESDWKAVWIGMDETGYDQAYSEHLAGAQWIWFPEGNPRQSAPVATRYFRRTITIPENREVQSARCFITADNSFIVYVNGRKAGSGTNYQQMVHLDITKRLQPGRNLLAVAATNEGDAPNPAGLLAALHLEFAQGAPKRMVTDAEWKVTDTPATGWNRLDFQDHSWAKAKELGRCGCSPWGEISTGELLLPPPRYLRKEFTLKKPVKRATI
;
A
#
# COMPACT_ATOMS: atom_id res chain seq x y z
N MET A 1 -40.98 17.11 38.09
CA MET A 1 -40.16 18.16 37.43
C MET A 1 -39.60 17.58 36.14
N ARG A 2 -40.26 17.90 35.02
CA ARG A 2 -39.91 17.46 33.66
C ARG A 2 -38.96 18.52 33.09
N ASN A 3 -37.75 18.15 32.70
CA ASN A 3 -36.88 19.00 31.90
C ASN A 3 -36.79 18.44 30.49
N ALA A 4 -37.46 19.14 29.58
CA ALA A 4 -37.40 18.95 28.14
C ALA A 4 -36.03 19.38 27.58
N ARG A 5 -35.51 18.62 26.61
CA ARG A 5 -34.46 19.07 25.68
C ARG A 5 -35.07 19.20 24.28
N PRO A 6 -34.67 20.20 23.48
CA PRO A 6 -35.41 20.65 22.31
C PRO A 6 -35.15 19.82 21.06
N LEU A 7 -36.17 19.81 20.19
CA LEU A 7 -36.13 19.41 18.78
C LEU A 7 -35.04 20.18 18.02
N LEU A 8 -34.23 19.47 17.22
CA LEU A 8 -33.46 20.08 16.13
C LEU A 8 -34.17 19.77 14.81
N ILE A 9 -34.53 20.84 14.11
CA ILE A 9 -35.24 20.88 12.83
C ILE A 9 -34.29 20.45 11.71
N ALA A 10 -34.71 19.47 10.90
CA ALA A 10 -34.05 19.10 9.66
C ALA A 10 -34.35 20.15 8.58
N VAL A 11 -33.31 20.70 7.95
CA VAL A 11 -33.40 21.59 6.79
C VAL A 11 -32.89 20.84 5.57
N LEU A 12 -33.80 20.45 4.68
CA LEU A 12 -33.53 20.02 3.30
C LEU A 12 -33.57 21.24 2.38
N PRO A 13 -32.56 21.48 1.52
CA PRO A 13 -32.71 22.44 0.42
C PRO A 13 -33.21 21.75 -0.86
N ALA A 14 -34.15 22.44 -1.49
CA ALA A 14 -34.95 22.06 -2.64
C ALA A 14 -34.16 21.85 -3.94
N LEU A 15 -34.60 20.87 -4.73
CA LEU A 15 -34.25 20.68 -6.14
C LEU A 15 -34.96 21.76 -6.99
N ILE A 16 -34.19 22.59 -7.69
CA ILE A 16 -34.72 23.47 -8.74
C ILE A 16 -34.57 22.75 -10.08
N LEU A 17 -35.69 22.33 -10.65
CA LEU A 17 -35.80 21.76 -12.00
C LEU A 17 -35.91 22.93 -13.00
N ALA A 18 -34.86 23.20 -13.77
CA ALA A 18 -34.91 24.15 -14.88
C ALA A 18 -35.30 23.41 -16.17
N ALA A 19 -36.53 23.64 -16.64
CA ALA A 19 -36.99 23.18 -17.95
C ALA A 19 -36.41 24.06 -19.06
N VAL A 20 -35.66 23.48 -20.00
CA VAL A 20 -35.20 24.15 -21.21
C VAL A 20 -36.23 23.91 -22.32
N SER A 21 -36.94 24.97 -22.69
CA SER A 21 -37.87 24.99 -23.83
C SER A 21 -37.08 24.99 -25.15
N CYS A 22 -37.26 23.93 -25.94
CA CYS A 22 -36.77 23.83 -27.31
C CYS A 22 -37.57 24.80 -28.21
N ARG A 23 -36.89 25.76 -28.85
CA ARG A 23 -37.48 26.57 -29.94
C ARG A 23 -36.93 26.07 -31.27
N THR A 24 -37.82 25.54 -32.10
CA THR A 24 -37.63 25.25 -33.52
C THR A 24 -37.45 26.53 -34.31
N ILE A 25 -36.37 26.62 -35.10
CA ILE A 25 -36.12 27.67 -36.09
C ILE A 25 -36.44 27.08 -37.47
N PRO A 26 -37.28 27.71 -38.32
CA PRO A 26 -37.55 27.21 -39.66
C PRO A 26 -36.42 27.53 -40.64
N LEU A 27 -36.21 26.61 -41.58
CA LEU A 27 -35.31 26.72 -42.73
C LEU A 27 -35.89 27.68 -43.76
N GLU A 28 -35.06 28.58 -44.29
CA GLU A 28 -35.39 29.44 -45.44
C GLU A 28 -34.47 29.05 -46.62
N GLU A 29 -35.09 28.57 -47.70
CA GLU A 29 -34.48 28.39 -49.01
C GLU A 29 -34.32 29.75 -49.70
N LYS A 30 -33.11 30.05 -50.20
CA LYS A 30 -32.85 30.81 -51.45
C LYS A 30 -31.35 31.03 -51.65
N ASP A 31 -30.75 30.34 -52.62
CA ASP A 31 -30.39 30.95 -53.89
C ASP A 31 -29.37 30.09 -54.67
N LEU A 32 -29.81 29.74 -55.87
CA LEU A 32 -29.11 29.01 -56.90
C LEU A 32 -28.24 30.00 -57.70
N ALA A 33 -26.91 29.90 -57.59
CA ALA A 33 -26.01 30.48 -58.58
C ALA A 33 -24.73 29.65 -58.75
N MET A 34 -24.57 29.15 -59.97
CA MET A 34 -23.47 28.35 -60.49
C MET A 34 -22.08 28.99 -60.27
N ARG A 35 -21.14 28.19 -59.76
CA ARG A 35 -19.73 28.21 -60.21
C ARG A 35 -19.23 26.76 -60.34
N LYS A 36 -19.21 26.25 -61.57
CA LYS A 36 -18.44 25.06 -61.94
C LYS A 36 -17.00 25.49 -62.22
N THR A 37 -16.05 24.95 -61.45
CA THR A 37 -14.79 24.36 -61.94
C THR A 37 -14.14 23.60 -60.79
N ASP A 38 -14.64 22.40 -60.48
CA ASP A 38 -13.88 21.43 -59.69
C ASP A 38 -13.60 20.21 -60.56
N LYS A 39 -12.31 19.85 -60.68
CA LYS A 39 -11.88 18.58 -61.25
C LYS A 39 -12.54 17.46 -60.44
N PRO A 40 -13.01 16.35 -61.05
CA PRO A 40 -13.58 15.26 -60.29
C PRO A 40 -12.53 14.70 -59.33
N GLN A 41 -12.71 14.97 -58.03
CA GLN A 41 -11.97 14.29 -56.99
C GLN A 41 -12.33 12.80 -57.13
N ARG A 42 -11.34 11.97 -57.46
CA ARG A 42 -11.51 10.52 -57.34
C ARG A 42 -11.99 10.26 -55.91
N PRO A 43 -13.02 9.42 -55.68
CA PRO A 43 -13.54 9.17 -54.34
C PRO A 43 -12.40 8.80 -53.39
N ALA A 44 -12.46 8.97 -52.07
CA ALA A 44 -11.39 8.49 -51.19
C ALA A 44 -11.32 6.94 -51.18
N SER A 45 -10.19 6.35 -50.80
CA SER A 45 -10.10 4.90 -50.57
C SER A 45 -11.14 4.45 -49.53
N THR A 46 -11.65 3.22 -49.67
CA THR A 46 -12.48 2.59 -48.64
C THR A 46 -11.66 1.94 -47.54
N LEU A 47 -10.32 2.03 -47.58
CA LEU A 47 -9.42 1.60 -46.52
C LEU A 47 -9.28 2.75 -45.51
N ALA A 48 -9.61 2.51 -44.25
CA ALA A 48 -9.54 3.52 -43.18
C ALA A 48 -8.56 3.08 -42.09
N PRO A 49 -7.61 3.94 -41.70
CA PRO A 49 -6.79 3.67 -40.53
C PRO A 49 -7.56 4.02 -39.26
N THR A 50 -7.71 3.03 -38.38
CA THR A 50 -8.46 3.11 -37.11
C THR A 50 -7.60 2.63 -35.96
N TYR A 51 -8.12 2.78 -34.72
CA TYR A 51 -7.51 2.23 -33.51
C TYR A 51 -6.01 2.60 -33.36
N LEU A 52 -5.73 3.89 -33.45
CA LEU A 52 -4.39 4.45 -33.31
C LEU A 52 -3.87 4.22 -31.88
N ARG A 53 -2.63 3.74 -31.78
CA ARG A 53 -1.95 3.49 -30.52
C ARG A 53 -0.50 3.97 -30.56
N CYS A 54 -0.05 4.51 -29.45
CA CYS A 54 1.33 4.83 -29.17
C CYS A 54 1.80 3.90 -28.05
N GLU A 55 2.93 3.21 -28.22
CA GLU A 55 3.44 2.22 -27.25
C GLU A 55 2.37 1.20 -26.84
N TYR A 56 1.59 0.74 -27.84
CA TYR A 56 0.49 -0.22 -27.71
C TYR A 56 -0.70 0.25 -26.84
N ARG A 57 -0.77 1.54 -26.48
CA ARG A 57 -1.85 2.14 -25.72
C ARG A 57 -2.59 3.20 -26.53
N VAL A 58 -3.88 3.35 -26.28
CA VAL A 58 -4.68 4.48 -26.80
C VAL A 58 -4.42 5.69 -25.93
N ASP A 59 -4.04 6.80 -26.56
CA ASP A 59 -3.79 8.10 -25.92
C ASP A 59 -2.95 8.07 -24.62
N PRO A 60 -1.78 7.40 -24.60
CA PRO A 60 -1.01 7.25 -23.36
C PRO A 60 -0.48 8.60 -22.86
N LEU A 61 -0.51 8.75 -21.53
CA LEU A 61 0.00 9.93 -20.84
C LEU A 61 1.30 9.61 -20.13
N GLY A 62 2.31 10.47 -20.30
CA GLY A 62 3.55 10.42 -19.53
C GLY A 62 4.55 9.36 -19.95
N ILE A 63 4.60 8.98 -21.24
CA ILE A 63 5.62 8.04 -21.73
C ILE A 63 7.01 8.69 -21.71
N ASP A 64 8.04 7.88 -21.56
CA ASP A 64 9.46 8.31 -21.50
C ASP A 64 10.31 7.76 -22.65
N VAL A 65 9.71 6.96 -23.53
CA VAL A 65 10.36 6.43 -24.74
C VAL A 65 10.56 7.56 -25.75
N LEU A 66 11.82 7.90 -26.06
CA LEU A 66 12.17 9.03 -26.93
C LEU A 66 11.81 8.84 -28.42
N ARG A 67 11.67 7.59 -28.85
CA ARG A 67 11.22 7.20 -30.19
C ARG A 67 10.05 6.23 -30.07
N PRO A 68 8.86 6.72 -29.68
CA PRO A 68 7.74 5.84 -29.42
C PRO A 68 7.27 5.11 -30.68
N ARG A 69 6.72 3.92 -30.49
CA ARG A 69 6.15 3.04 -31.51
C ARG A 69 4.71 3.44 -31.76
N LEU A 70 4.42 3.83 -33.00
CA LEU A 70 3.09 4.12 -33.49
C LEU A 70 2.51 2.89 -34.19
N SER A 71 1.22 2.64 -33.96
CA SER A 71 0.52 1.56 -34.64
C SER A 71 -0.94 1.91 -34.90
N TRP A 72 -1.51 1.31 -35.93
CA TRP A 72 -2.92 1.43 -36.30
C TRP A 72 -3.44 0.11 -36.87
N ILE A 73 -4.76 -0.01 -36.93
CA ILE A 73 -5.46 -1.04 -37.68
C ILE A 73 -5.93 -0.43 -38.99
N VAL A 74 -6.08 -1.24 -40.04
CA VAL A 74 -6.73 -0.83 -41.27
C VAL A 74 -8.04 -1.60 -41.45
N GLU A 75 -9.12 -0.88 -41.74
CA GLU A 75 -10.45 -1.43 -41.93
C GLU A 75 -10.97 -1.13 -43.33
N SER A 76 -11.69 -2.07 -43.94
CA SER A 76 -12.38 -1.83 -45.20
C SER A 76 -13.59 -2.75 -45.34
N PRO A 77 -14.70 -2.26 -45.93
CA PRO A 77 -15.83 -3.13 -46.28
C PRO A 77 -15.51 -4.06 -47.47
N GLN A 78 -14.40 -3.82 -48.18
CA GLN A 78 -14.00 -4.61 -49.35
C GLN A 78 -13.02 -5.73 -48.99
N ARG A 79 -13.29 -6.95 -49.47
CA ARG A 79 -12.41 -8.11 -49.29
C ARG A 79 -11.11 -7.94 -50.07
N GLY A 80 -10.00 -8.40 -49.49
CA GLY A 80 -8.68 -8.40 -50.14
C GLY A 80 -8.08 -7.00 -50.30
N GLN A 81 -8.54 -6.03 -49.50
CA GLN A 81 -7.86 -4.76 -49.36
C GLN A 81 -6.60 -4.89 -48.52
N LYS A 82 -5.63 -4.01 -48.78
CA LYS A 82 -4.36 -3.94 -48.05
C LYS A 82 -3.80 -2.53 -48.09
N GLN A 83 -2.99 -2.19 -47.08
CA GLN A 83 -2.14 -1.01 -47.13
C GLN A 83 -0.97 -1.26 -48.10
N THR A 84 -0.58 -0.23 -48.86
CA THR A 84 0.63 -0.21 -49.69
C THR A 84 1.59 0.92 -49.32
N ALA A 85 1.09 1.95 -48.64
CA ALA A 85 1.89 3.06 -48.12
C ALA A 85 1.18 3.73 -46.95
N TYR A 86 1.92 4.51 -46.16
CA TYR A 86 1.38 5.36 -45.11
C TYR A 86 2.01 6.76 -45.11
N ARG A 87 1.38 7.70 -44.41
CA ARG A 87 1.96 8.99 -44.04
C ARG A 87 1.46 9.38 -42.67
N LEU A 88 2.40 9.72 -41.79
CA LEU A 88 2.17 10.16 -40.43
C LEU A 88 2.40 11.66 -40.32
N LEU A 89 1.54 12.32 -39.54
CA LEU A 89 1.73 13.68 -39.09
C LEU A 89 1.74 13.68 -37.57
N VAL A 90 2.69 14.40 -36.99
CA VAL A 90 2.81 14.62 -35.55
C VAL A 90 3.02 16.11 -35.30
N ALA A 91 2.28 16.66 -34.33
CA ALA A 91 2.34 18.07 -33.99
C ALA A 91 2.18 18.33 -32.49
N SER A 92 2.76 19.42 -31.99
CA SER A 92 2.67 19.83 -30.59
C SER A 92 1.31 20.45 -30.23
N ASP A 93 0.57 20.91 -31.24
CA ASP A 93 -0.79 21.44 -31.14
C ASP A 93 -1.70 20.69 -32.13
N ARG A 94 -2.90 20.31 -31.69
CA ARG A 94 -3.88 19.61 -32.52
C ARG A 94 -4.22 20.37 -33.81
N ASN A 95 -4.21 21.70 -33.77
CA ASN A 95 -4.51 22.56 -34.91
C ASN A 95 -3.41 22.54 -35.98
N HIS A 96 -2.21 22.10 -35.62
CA HIS A 96 -1.05 22.01 -36.51
C HIS A 96 -0.95 20.67 -37.26
N LEU A 97 -1.87 19.72 -37.03
CA LEU A 97 -1.93 18.42 -37.74
C LEU A 97 -2.38 18.55 -39.21
N LYS A 98 -1.57 19.22 -40.01
CA LYS A 98 -1.75 19.41 -41.45
C LYS A 98 -0.38 19.31 -42.14
N PRO A 99 -0.32 18.77 -43.37
CA PRO A 99 0.93 18.75 -44.15
C PRO A 99 1.53 20.15 -44.24
N GLY A 100 2.84 20.27 -44.05
CA GLY A 100 3.55 21.55 -44.05
C GLY A 100 3.35 22.43 -42.80
N LYS A 101 2.51 22.02 -41.83
CA LYS A 101 2.33 22.68 -40.53
C LYS A 101 2.64 21.80 -39.33
N SER A 102 2.76 20.48 -39.54
CA SER A 102 3.07 19.52 -38.47
C SER A 102 4.49 19.75 -38.00
N ASP A 103 4.64 20.28 -36.79
CA ASP A 103 5.88 20.87 -36.31
C ASP A 103 6.84 19.85 -35.68
N LEU A 104 6.35 18.66 -35.34
CA LEU A 104 7.16 17.58 -34.75
C LEU A 104 7.62 16.57 -35.81
N TRP A 105 6.70 16.07 -36.65
CA TRP A 105 7.04 15.10 -37.68
C TRP A 105 6.04 15.10 -38.83
N ASP A 106 6.55 14.90 -40.04
CA ASP A 106 5.79 14.54 -41.24
C ASP A 106 6.61 13.49 -41.98
N SER A 107 6.15 12.24 -42.00
CA SER A 107 6.94 11.14 -42.58
C SER A 107 7.06 11.23 -44.10
N GLY A 108 6.29 12.10 -44.75
CA GLY A 108 6.02 11.97 -46.18
C GLY A 108 5.27 10.66 -46.50
N LYS A 109 5.09 10.36 -47.79
CA LYS A 109 4.55 9.04 -48.18
C LYS A 109 5.68 8.02 -48.07
N VAL A 110 5.46 6.99 -47.25
CA VAL A 110 6.38 5.86 -47.08
C VAL A 110 5.76 4.64 -47.73
N ASP A 111 6.42 4.07 -48.73
CA ASP A 111 5.97 2.84 -49.40
C ASP A 111 6.27 1.62 -48.52
N SER A 112 5.27 1.22 -47.73
CA SER A 112 5.32 0.11 -46.78
C SER A 112 3.91 -0.36 -46.40
N ASP A 113 3.75 -1.66 -46.22
CA ASP A 113 2.54 -2.30 -45.72
C ASP A 113 2.53 -2.47 -44.19
N GLU A 114 3.60 -2.07 -43.50
CA GLU A 114 3.69 -2.11 -42.04
C GLU A 114 2.68 -1.16 -41.39
N THR A 115 1.97 -1.65 -40.37
CA THR A 115 1.06 -0.85 -39.53
C THR A 115 1.49 -0.81 -38.06
N ALA A 116 2.57 -1.52 -37.72
CA ALA A 116 3.21 -1.56 -36.41
C ALA A 116 4.59 -2.25 -36.54
N PRO A 117 5.57 -1.97 -35.67
CA PRO A 117 5.66 -0.81 -34.77
C PRO A 117 6.44 0.34 -35.43
N ILE A 118 5.73 1.32 -36.01
CA ILE A 118 6.40 2.42 -36.73
C ILE A 118 7.07 3.35 -35.72
N LEU A 119 8.40 3.38 -35.71
CA LEU A 119 9.17 4.22 -34.80
C LEU A 119 9.03 5.69 -35.19
N TYR A 120 8.76 6.53 -34.20
CA TYR A 120 8.84 7.97 -34.35
C TYR A 120 10.25 8.38 -34.82
N ASP A 121 10.28 9.16 -35.90
CA ASP A 121 11.50 9.63 -36.56
C ASP A 121 11.49 11.14 -36.82
N GLY A 122 10.76 11.86 -35.97
CA GLY A 122 10.65 13.32 -36.02
C GLY A 122 11.68 14.05 -35.18
N LYS A 123 11.37 15.31 -34.88
CA LYS A 123 12.18 16.16 -34.00
C LYS A 123 12.28 15.56 -32.59
N PRO A 124 13.38 15.83 -31.85
CA PRO A 124 13.50 15.39 -30.46
C PRO A 124 12.28 15.76 -29.61
N LEU A 125 11.81 14.80 -28.81
CA LEU A 125 10.70 14.98 -27.89
C LEU A 125 11.21 15.51 -26.55
N GLU A 126 10.48 16.44 -25.94
CA GLU A 126 10.85 17.06 -24.66
C GLU A 126 9.87 16.67 -23.56
N SER A 127 10.32 16.81 -22.30
CA SER A 127 9.50 16.55 -21.12
C SER A 127 8.19 17.33 -21.13
N ARG A 128 7.10 16.69 -20.71
CA ARG A 128 5.74 17.26 -20.61
C ARG A 128 5.09 17.68 -21.94
N MET A 129 5.74 17.41 -23.08
CA MET A 129 5.22 17.72 -24.42
C MET A 129 3.95 16.94 -24.72
N GLN A 130 2.97 17.59 -25.35
CA GLN A 130 1.82 16.90 -25.96
C GLN A 130 2.14 16.66 -27.42
N CYS A 131 1.90 15.45 -27.90
CA CYS A 131 2.14 15.08 -29.28
C CYS A 131 0.84 14.54 -29.86
N TYR A 132 0.16 15.36 -30.64
CA TYR A 132 -0.98 14.93 -31.41
C TYR A 132 -0.48 14.28 -32.68
N TRP A 133 -1.17 13.24 -33.14
CA TRP A 133 -0.80 12.57 -34.38
C TRP A 133 -2.00 12.01 -35.12
N LYS A 134 -1.81 11.79 -36.41
CA LYS A 134 -2.76 11.08 -37.26
C LYS A 134 -2.04 10.42 -38.42
N VAL A 135 -2.70 9.43 -39.01
CA VAL A 135 -2.16 8.67 -40.14
C VAL A 135 -3.15 8.67 -41.29
N ARG A 136 -2.64 8.62 -42.51
CA ARG A 136 -3.41 8.21 -43.69
C ARG A 136 -2.66 7.08 -44.39
N VAL A 137 -3.39 6.25 -45.10
CA VAL A 137 -2.86 5.05 -45.77
C VAL A 137 -3.22 5.07 -47.26
N TRP A 138 -2.53 4.27 -48.05
CA TRP A 138 -2.88 4.01 -49.45
C TRP A 138 -3.29 2.57 -49.61
N ASP A 139 -4.35 2.32 -50.38
CA ASP A 139 -4.85 0.98 -50.64
C ASP A 139 -4.07 0.22 -51.73
N LYS A 140 -4.55 -0.98 -52.07
CA LYS A 140 -3.97 -1.84 -53.10
C LYS A 140 -3.91 -1.22 -54.49
N ASP A 141 -4.77 -0.23 -54.77
CA ASP A 141 -4.89 0.45 -56.06
C ASP A 141 -4.14 1.80 -56.06
N GLY A 142 -3.35 2.07 -55.01
CA GLY A 142 -2.56 3.29 -54.87
C GLY A 142 -3.40 4.52 -54.53
N LYS A 143 -4.58 4.33 -53.96
CA LYS A 143 -5.53 5.41 -53.65
C LYS A 143 -5.46 5.75 -52.15
N ALA A 144 -5.35 7.04 -51.83
CA ALA A 144 -5.23 7.50 -50.45
C ALA A 144 -6.58 7.40 -49.71
N SER A 145 -6.51 7.04 -48.43
CA SER A 145 -7.59 7.18 -47.47
C SER A 145 -7.79 8.64 -47.03
N ASP A 146 -8.92 8.89 -46.38
CA ASP A 146 -9.02 10.04 -45.48
C ASP A 146 -8.01 9.89 -44.32
N TRP A 147 -7.70 11.00 -43.66
CA TRP A 147 -6.91 10.95 -42.44
C TRP A 147 -7.71 10.28 -41.32
N SER A 148 -7.02 9.53 -40.45
CA SER A 148 -7.60 9.10 -39.18
C SER A 148 -8.03 10.30 -38.34
N GLU A 149 -8.92 10.04 -37.37
CA GLU A 149 -9.08 10.96 -36.25
C GLU A 149 -7.73 11.20 -35.55
N PRO A 150 -7.46 12.43 -35.08
CA PRO A 150 -6.28 12.72 -34.28
C PRO A 150 -6.25 11.93 -32.98
N ALA A 151 -5.13 11.25 -32.73
CA ALA A 151 -4.78 10.64 -31.46
C ALA A 151 -3.70 11.46 -30.73
N LEU A 152 -3.39 11.10 -29.49
CA LEU A 152 -2.46 11.81 -28.62
C LEU A 152 -1.42 10.85 -28.02
N TRP A 153 -0.25 11.37 -27.66
CA TRP A 153 0.47 10.91 -26.48
C TRP A 153 1.07 12.11 -25.76
N THR A 154 1.45 11.95 -24.49
CA THR A 154 2.24 12.96 -23.79
C THR A 154 3.53 12.39 -23.25
N MET A 155 4.58 13.21 -23.26
CA MET A 155 5.86 12.86 -22.64
C MET A 155 5.79 13.07 -21.13
N GLY A 156 6.45 12.19 -20.38
CA GLY A 156 6.68 12.33 -18.94
C GLY A 156 7.79 13.32 -18.61
N LEU A 157 8.55 13.02 -17.56
CA LEU A 157 9.81 13.70 -17.24
C LEU A 157 10.95 12.83 -17.76
N LEU A 158 11.76 13.35 -18.68
CA LEU A 158 12.76 12.59 -19.44
C LEU A 158 14.15 12.66 -18.80
N ALA A 159 14.42 13.70 -18.02
CA ALA A 159 15.65 13.83 -17.24
C ALA A 159 15.33 13.88 -15.74
N GLU A 160 16.23 13.33 -14.92
CA GLU A 160 16.16 13.47 -13.47
C GLU A 160 16.10 14.95 -13.05
N SER A 161 16.80 15.83 -13.77
CA SER A 161 16.79 17.27 -13.52
C SER A 161 15.43 17.95 -13.76
N ASP A 162 14.50 17.30 -14.47
CA ASP A 162 13.12 17.80 -14.63
C ASP A 162 12.27 17.57 -13.38
N TRP A 163 12.68 16.63 -12.53
CA TRP A 163 12.11 16.46 -11.20
C TRP A 163 12.60 17.58 -10.29
N LYS A 164 11.66 18.36 -9.78
CA LYS A 164 11.90 19.40 -8.75
C LYS A 164 11.35 19.01 -7.39
N ALA A 165 10.71 17.84 -7.30
CA ALA A 165 10.27 17.29 -6.03
C ALA A 165 11.48 16.72 -5.27
N VAL A 166 11.34 16.65 -3.95
CA VAL A 166 12.27 15.94 -3.09
C VAL A 166 11.54 14.74 -2.51
N TRP A 167 12.30 13.69 -2.23
CA TRP A 167 11.79 12.60 -1.41
C TRP A 167 11.37 13.16 -0.06
N ILE A 168 10.12 12.93 0.30
CA ILE A 168 9.57 13.27 1.61
C ILE A 168 9.22 11.99 2.32
N GLY A 169 9.63 11.91 3.58
CA GLY A 169 9.29 10.84 4.50
C GLY A 169 9.03 11.44 5.87
N MET A 170 8.48 10.64 6.77
CA MET A 170 8.49 10.95 8.19
C MET A 170 9.74 10.29 8.77
N ASP A 171 10.72 11.08 9.21
CA ASP A 171 11.95 10.55 9.80
C ASP A 171 11.61 9.72 11.05
N GLU A 172 12.06 8.46 11.05
CA GLU A 172 11.78 7.49 12.10
C GLU A 172 12.81 7.57 13.23
N THR A 173 12.71 8.56 14.10
CA THR A 173 13.37 8.46 15.41
C THR A 173 12.46 7.66 16.36
N GLY A 174 12.75 6.36 16.54
CA GLY A 174 12.25 5.63 17.71
C GLY A 174 11.61 4.25 17.52
N TYR A 175 11.63 3.61 16.34
CA TYR A 175 11.03 2.28 16.21
C TYR A 175 11.91 1.14 16.75
N ASP A 176 13.23 1.14 16.55
CA ASP A 176 14.11 0.11 17.14
C ASP A 176 14.33 0.29 18.66
N GLN A 177 14.27 1.53 19.15
CA GLN A 177 14.54 1.84 20.56
C GLN A 177 13.32 1.62 21.47
N ALA A 178 12.11 1.54 20.92
CA ALA A 178 10.86 1.37 21.68
C ALA A 178 10.60 -0.07 22.19
N TYR A 179 11.36 -1.08 21.73
CA TYR A 179 11.04 -2.47 22.06
C TYR A 179 11.73 -2.99 23.32
N SER A 180 12.98 -2.59 23.59
CA SER A 180 13.59 -2.85 24.91
C SER A 180 12.83 -2.12 26.01
N GLU A 181 12.17 -1.00 25.70
CA GLU A 181 11.24 -0.33 26.62
C GLU A 181 10.03 -1.21 26.99
N HIS A 182 9.53 -2.04 26.08
CA HIS A 182 8.45 -2.99 26.39
C HIS A 182 8.89 -4.05 27.41
N LEU A 183 10.18 -4.37 27.47
CA LEU A 183 10.76 -5.26 28.48
C LEU A 183 11.46 -4.50 29.62
N ALA A 184 11.37 -3.16 29.67
CA ALA A 184 12.05 -2.36 30.69
C ALA A 184 11.70 -2.81 32.11
N GLY A 185 12.68 -3.09 32.96
CA GLY A 185 12.42 -3.56 34.33
C GLY A 185 12.02 -5.04 34.45
N ALA A 186 11.78 -5.75 33.35
CA ALA A 186 11.66 -7.21 33.38
C ALA A 186 13.02 -7.86 33.67
N GLN A 187 12.99 -8.92 34.46
CA GLN A 187 14.12 -9.79 34.75
C GLN A 187 13.96 -11.09 33.97
N TRP A 188 15.05 -11.60 33.41
CA TRP A 188 15.17 -13.01 33.12
C TRP A 188 14.96 -13.76 34.42
N ILE A 189 14.03 -14.70 34.42
CA ILE A 189 13.73 -15.55 35.58
C ILE A 189 13.85 -17.02 35.22
N TRP A 190 14.20 -17.84 36.20
CA TRP A 190 14.16 -19.29 36.05
C TRP A 190 13.81 -19.99 37.36
N PHE A 191 13.76 -21.32 37.34
CA PHE A 191 13.66 -22.13 38.55
C PHE A 191 14.92 -21.96 39.41
N PRO A 192 14.81 -21.91 40.75
CA PRO A 192 15.94 -21.68 41.66
C PRO A 192 16.85 -22.92 41.78
N GLU A 193 17.53 -23.29 40.70
CA GLU A 193 18.49 -24.39 40.60
C GLU A 193 19.86 -23.88 40.16
N GLY A 194 20.93 -24.21 40.89
CA GLY A 194 22.31 -23.85 40.49
C GLY A 194 22.47 -22.42 39.98
N ASN A 195 23.09 -22.27 38.81
CA ASN A 195 23.22 -20.99 38.10
C ASN A 195 22.64 -21.07 36.68
N PRO A 196 21.35 -20.77 36.48
CA PRO A 196 20.68 -20.94 35.19
C PRO A 196 21.23 -20.05 34.07
N ARG A 197 22.01 -19.00 34.37
CA ARG A 197 22.70 -18.20 33.34
C ARG A 197 23.88 -18.92 32.70
N GLN A 198 24.41 -19.94 33.35
CA GLN A 198 25.56 -20.70 32.89
C GLN A 198 25.15 -22.11 32.49
N SER A 199 24.33 -22.75 33.33
CA SER A 199 23.95 -24.15 33.14
C SER A 199 22.69 -24.46 33.94
N ALA A 200 21.63 -24.81 33.23
CA ALA A 200 20.39 -25.38 33.76
C ALA A 200 20.11 -26.73 33.06
N PRO A 201 19.43 -27.68 33.71
CA PRO A 201 19.04 -28.93 33.07
C PRO A 201 18.19 -28.71 31.81
N VAL A 202 18.31 -29.64 30.86
CA VAL A 202 17.43 -29.73 29.68
C VAL A 202 16.08 -30.27 30.14
N ALA A 203 15.17 -29.36 30.46
CA ALA A 203 13.87 -29.67 31.02
C ALA A 203 12.92 -28.47 30.96
N THR A 204 11.63 -28.75 31.15
CA THR A 204 10.60 -27.71 31.27
C THR A 204 10.47 -27.21 32.71
N ARG A 205 10.28 -25.91 32.88
CA ARG A 205 9.85 -25.25 34.13
C ARG A 205 8.53 -24.53 33.90
N TYR A 206 7.72 -24.48 34.95
CA TYR A 206 6.34 -24.02 34.89
C TYR A 206 6.16 -22.82 35.78
N PHE A 207 5.76 -21.69 35.20
CA PHE A 207 5.68 -20.39 35.86
C PHE A 207 4.23 -19.91 35.93
N ARG A 208 3.87 -19.25 37.03
CA ARG A 208 2.55 -18.64 37.23
C ARG A 208 2.67 -17.26 37.87
N ARG A 209 1.89 -16.30 37.38
CA ARG A 209 1.62 -15.03 38.08
C ARG A 209 0.18 -14.59 37.87
N THR A 210 -0.46 -14.21 38.97
CA THR A 210 -1.82 -13.65 38.94
C THR A 210 -1.75 -12.13 38.87
N ILE A 211 -2.61 -11.53 38.06
CA ILE A 211 -2.88 -10.10 38.03
C ILE A 211 -4.36 -9.84 38.29
N THR A 212 -4.64 -8.84 39.14
CA THR A 212 -6.01 -8.36 39.38
C THR A 212 -6.29 -7.13 38.54
N ILE A 213 -7.34 -7.21 37.73
CA ILE A 213 -7.91 -6.12 36.94
C ILE A 213 -9.05 -5.50 37.76
N PRO A 214 -9.00 -4.19 38.08
CA PRO A 214 -10.09 -3.55 38.82
C PRO A 214 -11.43 -3.69 38.08
N GLU A 215 -12.49 -4.09 38.78
CA GLU A 215 -13.79 -4.40 38.17
C GLU A 215 -14.45 -3.19 37.50
N ASN A 216 -14.10 -1.99 37.94
CA ASN A 216 -14.58 -0.73 37.39
C ASN A 216 -13.75 -0.21 36.21
N ARG A 217 -12.78 -0.99 35.69
CA ARG A 217 -11.92 -0.59 34.58
C ARG A 217 -12.02 -1.55 33.40
N GLU A 218 -12.51 -1.03 32.29
CA GLU A 218 -12.54 -1.75 31.02
C GLU A 218 -11.15 -1.78 30.39
N VAL A 219 -10.67 -2.97 30.02
CA VAL A 219 -9.40 -3.17 29.32
C VAL A 219 -9.60 -2.79 27.85
N GLN A 220 -8.87 -1.77 27.40
CA GLN A 220 -8.85 -1.36 26.00
C GLN A 220 -7.86 -2.19 25.17
N SER A 221 -6.71 -2.52 25.76
CA SER A 221 -5.68 -3.33 25.13
C SER A 221 -4.86 -4.08 26.19
N ALA A 222 -4.53 -5.33 25.89
CA ALA A 222 -3.62 -6.16 26.68
C ALA A 222 -2.61 -6.85 25.78
N ARG A 223 -1.35 -6.42 25.88
CA ARG A 223 -0.25 -6.90 25.03
C ARG A 223 0.78 -7.64 25.87
N CYS A 224 1.04 -8.89 25.52
CA CYS A 224 2.06 -9.71 26.16
C CYS A 224 3.26 -9.83 25.24
N PHE A 225 4.41 -9.46 25.78
CA PHE A 225 5.74 -9.51 25.20
C PHE A 225 6.51 -10.61 25.91
N ILE A 226 6.96 -11.65 25.22
CA ILE A 226 7.53 -12.83 25.87
C ILE A 226 8.58 -13.51 25.00
N THR A 227 9.65 -13.97 25.65
CA THR A 227 10.67 -14.84 25.08
C THR A 227 11.17 -15.81 26.15
N ALA A 228 11.71 -16.96 25.75
CA ALA A 228 12.36 -17.90 26.65
C ALA A 228 13.50 -18.62 25.94
N ASP A 229 14.55 -18.91 26.69
CA ASP A 229 15.65 -19.77 26.27
C ASP A 229 15.38 -21.20 26.75
N ASN A 230 14.99 -22.14 25.87
CA ASN A 230 14.93 -22.04 24.39
C ASN A 230 13.52 -21.83 23.82
N SER A 231 12.48 -22.38 24.47
CA SER A 231 11.11 -22.31 23.96
C SER A 231 10.09 -22.10 25.07
N PHE A 232 8.90 -21.63 24.71
CA PHE A 232 7.80 -21.49 25.66
C PHE A 232 6.42 -21.75 25.04
N ILE A 233 5.47 -22.09 25.91
CA ILE A 233 4.03 -22.01 25.67
C ILE A 233 3.42 -21.15 26.77
N VAL A 234 2.67 -20.11 26.37
CA VAL A 234 1.96 -19.23 27.30
C VAL A 234 0.46 -19.49 27.29
N TYR A 235 -0.12 -19.46 28.48
CA TYR A 235 -1.53 -19.68 28.76
C TYR A 235 -2.11 -18.48 29.51
N VAL A 236 -3.34 -18.11 29.17
CA VAL A 236 -4.14 -17.13 29.90
C VAL A 236 -5.38 -17.83 30.42
N ASN A 237 -5.57 -17.83 31.73
CA ASN A 237 -6.73 -18.46 32.39
C ASN A 237 -6.98 -19.92 31.92
N GLY A 238 -5.92 -20.72 31.80
CA GLY A 238 -5.97 -22.12 31.39
C GLY A 238 -6.04 -22.38 29.87
N ARG A 239 -6.18 -21.34 29.04
CA ARG A 239 -6.24 -21.46 27.57
C ARG A 239 -4.92 -21.05 26.94
N LYS A 240 -4.39 -21.87 26.01
CA LYS A 240 -3.19 -21.52 25.24
C LYS A 240 -3.41 -20.19 24.49
N ALA A 241 -2.45 -19.28 24.64
CA ALA A 241 -2.45 -17.95 24.03
C ALA A 241 -1.38 -17.79 22.95
N GLY A 242 -0.22 -18.45 23.11
CA GLY A 242 0.86 -18.42 22.13
C GLY A 242 2.02 -19.33 22.50
N SER A 243 3.06 -19.34 21.66
CA SER A 243 4.31 -20.08 21.87
C SER A 243 5.44 -19.46 21.05
N GLY A 244 6.69 -19.72 21.42
CA GLY A 244 7.89 -19.32 20.69
C GLY A 244 9.03 -20.29 20.91
N THR A 245 9.99 -20.33 19.98
CA THR A 245 11.12 -21.28 19.95
C THR A 245 12.46 -20.61 19.62
N ASN A 246 12.50 -19.27 19.62
CA ASN A 246 13.71 -18.51 19.34
C ASN A 246 13.86 -17.43 20.41
N TYR A 247 14.76 -17.63 21.36
CA TYR A 247 14.92 -16.73 22.49
C TYR A 247 15.40 -15.33 22.10
N GLN A 248 16.06 -15.20 20.95
CA GLN A 248 16.53 -13.91 20.41
C GLN A 248 15.40 -13.08 19.80
N GLN A 249 14.22 -13.67 19.62
CA GLN A 249 13.03 -13.02 19.06
C GLN A 249 11.87 -13.06 20.05
N MET A 250 11.53 -11.89 20.58
CA MET A 250 10.34 -11.68 21.40
C MET A 250 9.08 -11.89 20.58
N VAL A 251 8.17 -12.71 21.11
CA VAL A 251 6.81 -12.84 20.57
C VAL A 251 5.91 -11.79 21.21
N HIS A 252 5.11 -11.11 20.39
CA HIS A 252 4.07 -10.19 20.81
C HIS A 252 2.68 -10.82 20.61
N LEU A 253 1.85 -10.79 21.65
CA LEU A 253 0.51 -11.38 21.66
C LEU A 253 -0.52 -10.37 22.16
N ASP A 254 -1.57 -10.13 21.38
CA ASP A 254 -2.79 -9.49 21.87
C ASP A 254 -3.63 -10.53 22.65
N ILE A 255 -3.74 -10.31 23.96
CA ILE A 255 -4.52 -11.15 24.87
C ILE A 255 -5.75 -10.42 25.43
N THR A 256 -6.12 -9.26 24.88
CA THR A 256 -7.21 -8.39 25.37
C THR A 256 -8.49 -9.18 25.63
N LYS A 257 -8.92 -9.98 24.64
CA LYS A 257 -10.16 -10.77 24.70
C LYS A 257 -10.07 -12.03 25.58
N ARG A 258 -8.92 -12.29 26.21
CA ARG A 258 -8.68 -13.45 27.08
C ARG A 258 -8.69 -13.10 28.56
N LEU A 259 -8.76 -11.81 28.88
CA LEU A 259 -8.82 -11.29 30.24
C LEU A 259 -10.27 -11.06 30.67
N GLN A 260 -10.48 -11.04 31.99
CA GLN A 260 -11.76 -10.78 32.64
C GLN A 260 -11.60 -9.75 33.77
N PRO A 261 -12.66 -9.07 34.22
CA PRO A 261 -12.63 -8.32 35.47
C PRO A 261 -12.17 -9.19 36.65
N GLY A 262 -11.45 -8.61 37.60
CA GLY A 262 -10.92 -9.34 38.76
C GLY A 262 -9.64 -10.13 38.43
N ARG A 263 -9.51 -11.33 39.03
CA ARG A 263 -8.27 -12.14 38.94
C ARG A 263 -8.11 -12.76 37.56
N ASN A 264 -6.89 -12.68 37.03
CA ASN A 264 -6.43 -13.34 35.81
C ASN A 264 -5.09 -14.00 36.05
N LEU A 265 -4.84 -15.11 35.36
CA LEU A 265 -3.59 -15.85 35.45
C LEU A 265 -2.86 -15.80 34.11
N LEU A 266 -1.59 -15.43 34.17
CA LEU A 266 -0.62 -15.74 33.12
C LEU A 266 0.23 -16.93 33.59
N ALA A 267 0.27 -17.98 32.79
CA ALA A 267 1.00 -19.20 33.08
C ALA A 267 1.90 -19.57 31.88
N VAL A 268 3.13 -19.98 32.14
CA VAL A 268 4.12 -20.26 31.09
C VAL A 268 4.80 -21.59 31.37
N ALA A 269 4.83 -22.47 30.37
CA ALA A 269 5.74 -23.60 30.36
C ALA A 269 6.92 -23.21 29.48
N ALA A 270 8.11 -23.06 30.07
CA ALA A 270 9.33 -22.73 29.35
C ALA A 270 10.29 -23.93 29.38
N THR A 271 10.84 -24.29 28.23
CA THR A 271 11.65 -25.48 28.05
C THR A 271 13.07 -25.09 27.66
N ASN A 272 14.02 -25.59 28.44
CA ASN A 272 15.42 -25.64 28.04
C ASN A 272 15.65 -26.92 27.23
N GLU A 273 16.28 -26.77 26.07
CA GLU A 273 16.51 -27.76 25.03
C GLU A 273 18.03 -27.92 24.80
N GLY A 274 18.43 -28.93 24.03
CA GLY A 274 19.83 -29.26 23.76
C GLY A 274 20.27 -30.61 24.35
N ASP A 275 21.53 -30.99 24.09
CA ASP A 275 22.06 -32.32 24.47
C ASP A 275 22.70 -32.34 25.87
N ALA A 276 22.94 -31.17 26.47
CA ALA A 276 23.58 -31.01 27.77
C ALA A 276 23.08 -29.74 28.49
N PRO A 277 23.26 -29.65 29.82
CA PRO A 277 22.89 -28.47 30.59
C PRO A 277 23.52 -27.18 30.06
N ASN A 278 22.68 -26.19 29.76
CA ASN A 278 23.05 -24.92 29.13
C ASN A 278 22.19 -23.77 29.69
N PRO A 279 22.48 -22.49 29.38
CA PRO A 279 21.73 -21.37 29.94
C PRO A 279 20.22 -21.46 29.67
N ALA A 280 19.40 -21.07 30.65
CA ALA A 280 17.95 -21.07 30.54
C ALA A 280 17.34 -19.85 31.23
N GLY A 281 16.24 -19.35 30.67
CA GLY A 281 15.55 -18.19 31.22
C GLY A 281 14.22 -17.91 30.54
N LEU A 282 13.32 -17.27 31.28
CA LEU A 282 12.06 -16.71 30.79
C LEU A 282 12.07 -15.20 31.00
N LEU A 283 11.67 -14.44 29.99
CA LEU A 283 11.55 -12.99 30.06
C LEU A 283 10.21 -12.57 29.47
N ALA A 284 9.42 -11.80 30.22
CA ALA A 284 8.14 -11.31 29.71
C ALA A 284 7.68 -10.00 30.35
N ALA A 285 6.81 -9.29 29.64
CA ALA A 285 6.03 -8.17 30.13
C ALA A 285 4.60 -8.22 29.60
N LEU A 286 3.63 -7.92 30.45
CA LEU A 286 2.22 -7.73 30.12
C LEU A 286 1.87 -6.26 30.34
N HIS A 287 1.44 -5.59 29.27
CA HIS A 287 1.01 -4.20 29.26
C HIS A 287 -0.52 -4.16 29.17
N LEU A 288 -1.16 -3.52 30.14
CA LEU A 288 -2.60 -3.31 30.19
C LEU A 288 -2.91 -1.81 30.03
N GLU A 289 -3.62 -1.48 28.97
CA GLU A 289 -4.23 -0.18 28.75
C GLU A 289 -5.74 -0.29 29.01
N PHE A 290 -6.27 0.70 29.69
CA PHE A 290 -7.67 0.77 30.05
C PHE A 290 -8.32 1.93 29.29
N ALA A 291 -9.63 1.84 29.05
CA ALA A 291 -10.37 2.91 28.40
C ALA A 291 -10.23 4.25 29.16
N GLN A 292 -10.06 4.21 30.49
CA GLN A 292 -9.77 5.36 31.34
C GLN A 292 -8.78 5.01 32.46
N GLY A 293 -7.98 6.00 32.86
CA GLY A 293 -7.00 5.92 33.95
C GLY A 293 -5.62 5.38 33.56
N ALA A 294 -4.69 5.31 34.52
CA ALA A 294 -3.30 4.93 34.28
C ALA A 294 -3.14 3.47 33.82
N PRO A 295 -2.20 3.16 32.90
CA PRO A 295 -1.93 1.79 32.47
C PRO A 295 -1.41 0.94 33.65
N LYS A 296 -1.50 -0.38 33.51
CA LYS A 296 -0.94 -1.34 34.47
C LYS A 296 0.03 -2.27 33.77
N ARG A 297 1.08 -2.66 34.46
CA ARG A 297 2.11 -3.54 33.92
C ARG A 297 2.45 -4.66 34.89
N MET A 298 2.77 -5.83 34.36
CA MET A 298 3.31 -6.97 35.08
C MET A 298 4.50 -7.50 34.28
N VAL A 299 5.64 -7.69 34.92
CA VAL A 299 6.88 -8.14 34.26
C VAL A 299 7.31 -9.50 34.79
N THR A 300 8.34 -10.13 34.26
CA THR A 300 9.01 -11.24 34.93
C THR A 300 9.92 -10.70 36.02
N ASP A 301 9.76 -11.23 37.24
CA ASP A 301 10.47 -10.85 38.47
C ASP A 301 10.31 -11.99 39.50
N ALA A 302 10.86 -11.81 40.70
CA ALA A 302 10.80 -12.78 41.79
C ALA A 302 9.38 -13.02 42.38
N GLU A 303 8.36 -12.27 41.97
CA GLU A 303 6.97 -12.52 42.40
C GLU A 303 6.30 -13.66 41.63
N TRP A 304 6.91 -14.11 40.53
CA TRP A 304 6.46 -15.30 39.83
C TRP A 304 6.68 -16.55 40.69
N LYS A 305 5.71 -17.45 40.64
CA LYS A 305 5.82 -18.79 41.22
C LYS A 305 6.28 -19.78 40.17
N VAL A 306 7.12 -20.74 40.55
CA VAL A 306 7.72 -21.72 39.64
C VAL A 306 7.78 -23.12 40.25
N THR A 307 7.61 -24.14 39.40
CA THR A 307 7.84 -25.55 39.74
C THR A 307 8.50 -26.31 38.57
N ASP A 308 9.16 -27.41 38.89
CA ASP A 308 9.68 -28.44 37.98
C ASP A 308 8.75 -29.68 37.89
N THR A 309 7.73 -29.76 38.75
CA THR A 309 6.85 -30.92 38.92
C THR A 309 5.38 -30.49 38.88
N PRO A 310 4.85 -30.08 37.70
CA PRO A 310 3.51 -29.55 37.60
C PRO A 310 2.43 -30.63 37.82
N ALA A 311 1.38 -30.28 38.55
CA ALA A 311 0.17 -31.10 38.62
C ALA A 311 -0.78 -30.80 37.46
N THR A 312 -1.73 -31.70 37.18
CA THR A 312 -2.78 -31.44 36.19
C THR A 312 -3.57 -30.18 36.54
N GLY A 313 -3.82 -29.32 35.54
CA GLY A 313 -4.53 -28.07 35.75
C GLY A 313 -3.67 -26.94 36.32
N TRP A 314 -2.35 -27.12 36.42
CA TRP A 314 -1.39 -26.10 36.88
C TRP A 314 -1.46 -24.77 36.11
N ASN A 315 -2.17 -24.66 34.99
CA ASN A 315 -2.31 -23.45 34.20
C ASN A 315 -3.67 -22.76 34.38
N ARG A 316 -4.55 -23.27 35.26
CA ARG A 316 -5.88 -22.71 35.55
C ARG A 316 -5.86 -21.76 36.75
N LEU A 317 -6.75 -20.77 36.75
CA LEU A 317 -6.78 -19.68 37.74
C LEU A 317 -7.08 -20.17 39.17
N ASP A 318 -7.87 -21.23 39.31
CA ASP A 318 -8.32 -21.84 40.56
C ASP A 318 -7.28 -22.80 41.19
N PHE A 319 -6.22 -23.14 40.46
CA PHE A 319 -5.14 -23.99 40.94
C PHE A 319 -4.39 -23.35 42.13
N GLN A 320 -4.13 -24.16 43.16
CA GLN A 320 -3.46 -23.75 44.39
C GLN A 320 -1.95 -23.95 44.28
N ASP A 321 -1.20 -22.87 44.10
CA ASP A 321 0.26 -22.86 43.90
C ASP A 321 1.02 -22.45 45.18
N HIS A 322 0.45 -22.67 46.37
CA HIS A 322 1.08 -22.29 47.65
C HIS A 322 2.42 -22.98 47.90
N SER A 323 2.60 -24.20 47.40
CA SER A 323 3.84 -24.97 47.53
C SER A 323 4.91 -24.62 46.50
N TRP A 324 4.60 -23.77 45.52
CA TRP A 324 5.55 -23.43 44.46
C TRP A 324 6.61 -22.47 44.97
N ALA A 325 7.85 -22.65 44.50
CA ALA A 325 8.94 -21.76 44.83
C ALA A 325 8.74 -20.39 44.15
N LYS A 326 9.42 -19.36 44.66
CA LYS A 326 9.58 -18.09 43.92
C LYS A 326 10.61 -18.27 42.81
N ALA A 327 10.39 -17.60 41.68
CA ALA A 327 11.33 -17.59 40.58
C ALA A 327 12.64 -16.88 40.97
N LYS A 328 13.76 -17.39 40.45
CA LYS A 328 15.08 -16.79 40.63
C LYS A 328 15.33 -15.76 39.52
N GLU A 329 15.61 -14.52 39.90
CA GLU A 329 16.04 -13.48 38.96
C GLU A 329 17.48 -13.71 38.52
N LEU A 330 17.71 -13.59 37.22
CA LEU A 330 18.99 -13.84 36.56
C LEU A 330 19.61 -12.52 36.08
N GLY A 331 18.80 -11.56 35.67
CA GLY A 331 19.25 -10.23 35.30
C GLY A 331 18.29 -9.55 34.33
N ARG A 332 18.53 -8.27 34.05
CA ARG A 332 17.69 -7.46 33.16
C ARG A 332 17.77 -7.93 31.70
N CYS A 333 16.79 -7.54 30.89
CA CYS A 333 16.94 -7.55 29.43
C CYS A 333 18.27 -6.87 29.02
N GLY A 334 18.96 -7.40 28.01
CA GLY A 334 20.29 -6.93 27.61
C GLY A 334 21.45 -7.65 28.32
N CYS A 335 21.19 -8.43 29.38
CA CYS A 335 22.27 -9.08 30.13
C CYS A 335 22.81 -10.35 29.44
N SER A 336 24.10 -10.64 29.63
CA SER A 336 24.74 -11.88 29.16
C SER A 336 24.09 -13.12 29.81
N PRO A 337 23.89 -14.26 29.10
CA PRO A 337 24.35 -14.54 27.74
C PRO A 337 23.39 -14.06 26.64
N TRP A 338 22.19 -13.60 26.97
CA TRP A 338 21.12 -13.36 26.00
C TRP A 338 21.26 -12.06 25.22
N GLY A 339 21.86 -11.02 25.81
CA GLY A 339 22.02 -9.72 25.14
C GLY A 339 20.67 -9.02 24.87
N GLU A 340 20.66 -8.16 23.84
CA GLU A 340 19.45 -7.46 23.39
C GLU A 340 18.50 -8.40 22.64
N ILE A 341 17.20 -8.22 22.84
CA ILE A 341 16.16 -9.05 22.25
C ILE A 341 15.48 -8.32 21.10
N SER A 342 15.44 -8.94 19.93
CA SER A 342 14.74 -8.43 18.74
C SER A 342 13.25 -8.77 18.80
N THR A 343 12.40 -8.03 18.10
CA THR A 343 10.97 -8.34 17.93
C THR A 343 10.66 -9.35 16.84
N GLY A 344 11.61 -9.67 15.95
CA GLY A 344 11.38 -10.59 14.83
C GLY A 344 10.34 -10.15 13.77
N GLU A 345 9.55 -9.10 14.02
CA GLU A 345 8.57 -8.56 13.07
C GLU A 345 9.20 -7.49 12.16
N LEU A 346 9.06 -7.66 10.85
CA LEU A 346 9.19 -6.56 9.90
C LEU A 346 8.03 -5.60 10.14
N LEU A 347 8.23 -4.61 10.99
CA LEU A 347 7.20 -3.63 11.29
C LEU A 347 7.08 -2.66 10.12
N LEU A 348 6.07 -2.84 9.27
CA LEU A 348 5.67 -1.80 8.33
C LEU A 348 4.89 -0.75 9.14
N PRO A 349 5.37 0.50 9.27
CA PRO A 349 4.58 1.54 9.91
C PRO A 349 3.23 1.67 9.19
N PRO A 350 2.14 2.06 9.88
CA PRO A 350 0.86 2.25 9.22
C PRO A 350 1.02 3.23 8.05
N PRO A 351 0.27 3.07 6.95
CA PRO A 351 0.31 3.99 5.82
C PRO A 351 0.19 5.44 6.30
N ARG A 352 1.19 6.25 5.95
CA ARG A 352 1.24 7.64 6.40
C ARG A 352 0.43 8.52 5.45
N TYR A 353 -0.40 9.39 6.02
CA TYR A 353 -1.12 10.40 5.24
C TYR A 353 -0.24 11.63 5.06
N LEU A 354 0.17 11.91 3.83
CA LEU A 354 0.90 13.14 3.48
C LEU A 354 -0.08 14.14 2.86
N ARG A 355 0.00 15.41 3.27
CA ARG A 355 -0.83 16.49 2.72
C ARG A 355 -0.02 17.77 2.53
N LYS A 356 -0.38 18.53 1.50
CA LYS A 356 0.13 19.89 1.27
C LYS A 356 -0.98 20.75 0.70
N GLU A 357 -1.28 21.84 1.38
CA GLU A 357 -2.17 22.88 0.85
C GLU A 357 -1.38 23.85 -0.04
N PHE A 358 -2.00 24.34 -1.11
CA PHE A 358 -1.42 25.35 -1.99
C PHE A 358 -2.52 26.17 -2.67
N THR A 359 -2.16 27.36 -3.15
CA THR A 359 -3.08 28.31 -3.81
C THR A 359 -2.63 28.59 -5.24
N LEU A 360 -3.56 28.55 -6.19
CA LEU A 360 -3.32 28.93 -7.58
C LEU A 360 -3.72 30.39 -7.82
N LYS A 361 -2.86 31.15 -8.52
CA LYS A 361 -3.08 32.59 -8.79
C LYS A 361 -3.63 32.89 -10.18
N LYS A 362 -3.70 31.89 -11.07
CA LYS A 362 -4.11 32.03 -12.47
C LYS A 362 -5.01 30.87 -12.87
N PRO A 363 -5.87 31.04 -13.89
CA PRO A 363 -6.64 29.94 -14.46
C PRO A 363 -5.73 28.81 -14.96
N VAL A 364 -6.16 27.57 -14.77
CA VAL A 364 -5.41 26.37 -15.17
C VAL A 364 -5.74 26.02 -16.61
N LYS A 365 -4.74 26.04 -17.49
CA LYS A 365 -4.86 25.50 -18.85
C LYS A 365 -4.72 23.97 -18.88
N ARG A 366 -3.84 23.43 -18.03
CA ARG A 366 -3.54 21.99 -17.92
C ARG A 366 -2.89 21.72 -16.56
N ALA A 367 -3.19 20.58 -15.96
CA ALA A 367 -2.51 20.04 -14.80
C ALA A 367 -2.16 18.56 -15.04
N THR A 368 -1.02 18.13 -14.52
CA THR A 368 -0.52 16.75 -14.56
C THR A 368 0.09 16.46 -13.20
N ILE A 369 -0.26 15.32 -12.62
CA ILE A 369 0.30 14.83 -11.36
C ILE A 369 1.19 13.63 -11.63
#